data_AF-A0A8J6ZJK5-F1
#
_entry.id   AF-A0A8J6ZJK5-F1
#
_cell.length_a   1.000
_cell.length_b   1.000
_cell.length_c   1.000
_cell.angle_alpha   90.00
_cell.angle_beta   90.00
_cell.angle_gamma   90.00
#
_symmetry.space_group_name_H-M   'P 1'
#
loop_
_entity.id
_entity.type
_entity.pdbx_description
1 polymer ?
#
loop_
_entity_poly.entity_id
_entity_poly.type
_entity_poly.pdbx_seq_one_letter_code
_entity_poly.pdbx_strand_id
1 'polypeptide(L)'
;MFDMNKIQRMTAELQQFALKYDDIYIIPEKAFALDDLALFKRLNIKIRAIIFDGNADKELFGVPIFKMTEVYKKFNERTALIMLFEKPVPLIQTTIDVKVPWGKCSLPAFVISGDEVLAIYDRLLFLKYIDMYVEDGLESVRSDGLPERFARGLTACADPRFVNFKYQLFDRRSYFKPTHTLDDTAIVIQGPIAYNNDYTVETFKLYRSIYPNAPIVVSTWKGEATSSFRRVCRENLIVLLENEMPEDRGFGNVNLQLESSLQGVKFIRQNTSAKFVLKTRTDQRINYFDFLVYFKNLLKTFPPKGDRLRERIILIDKES
;
A
#
# COMPACT_ATOMS: atom_id res chain seq x y z
N MET A 1 10.31 -4.18 10.26
CA MET A 1 9.82 -5.47 9.72
C MET A 1 8.88 -6.04 10.76
N PHE A 2 7.60 -6.23 10.42
CA PHE A 2 6.66 -6.84 11.37
C PHE A 2 6.99 -8.33 11.52
N ASP A 3 6.98 -8.81 12.76
CA ASP A 3 7.16 -10.22 13.10
C ASP A 3 5.91 -11.00 12.68
N MET A 4 6.06 -11.97 11.76
CA MET A 4 4.94 -12.76 11.26
C MET A 4 4.27 -13.59 12.36
N ASN A 5 5.04 -14.06 13.36
CA ASN A 5 4.50 -14.77 14.51
C ASN A 5 3.70 -13.83 15.42
N LYS A 6 4.11 -12.56 15.51
CA LYS A 6 3.31 -11.52 16.17
C LYS A 6 1.98 -11.32 15.45
N ILE A 7 1.97 -11.15 14.12
CA ILE A 7 0.71 -10.97 13.36
C ILE A 7 -0.21 -12.19 13.50
N GLN A 8 0.32 -13.42 13.48
CA GLN A 8 -0.47 -14.65 13.72
C GLN A 8 -1.18 -14.62 15.06
N ARG A 9 -0.42 -14.37 16.12
CA ARG A 9 -0.93 -14.32 17.48
C ARG A 9 -1.98 -13.22 17.62
N MET A 10 -1.70 -12.03 17.09
CA MET A 10 -2.65 -10.92 17.11
C MET A 10 -3.96 -11.24 16.41
N THR A 11 -3.89 -11.87 15.22
CA THR A 11 -5.08 -12.28 14.47
C THR A 11 -5.92 -13.26 15.28
N ALA A 12 -5.27 -14.29 15.85
CA ALA A 12 -5.92 -15.31 16.65
C ALA A 12 -6.53 -14.75 17.94
N GLU A 13 -5.80 -13.90 18.66
CA GLU A 13 -6.27 -13.26 19.89
C GLU A 13 -7.44 -12.31 19.62
N LEU A 14 -7.40 -11.55 18.53
CA LEU A 14 -8.49 -10.66 18.14
C LEU A 14 -9.75 -11.46 17.77
N GLN A 15 -9.61 -12.59 17.07
CA GLN A 15 -10.73 -13.49 16.79
C GLN A 15 -11.31 -14.11 18.06
N GLN A 16 -10.46 -14.59 18.97
CA GLN A 16 -10.91 -15.14 20.26
C GLN A 16 -11.61 -14.08 21.12
N PHE A 17 -11.08 -12.86 21.12
CA PHE A 17 -11.71 -11.72 21.78
C PHE A 17 -13.11 -11.47 21.23
N ALA A 18 -13.26 -11.48 19.90
CA ALA A 18 -14.55 -11.29 19.25
C ALA A 18 -15.54 -12.45 19.41
N LEU A 19 -15.07 -13.67 19.68
CA LEU A 19 -15.94 -14.81 20.03
C LEU A 19 -16.47 -14.73 21.46
N LYS A 20 -15.74 -14.05 22.36
CA LYS A 20 -16.11 -13.92 23.77
C LYS A 20 -17.14 -12.81 24.00
N TYR A 21 -17.09 -11.75 23.19
CA TYR A 21 -17.86 -10.52 23.38
C TYR A 21 -18.70 -10.19 22.15
N ASP A 22 -20.00 -9.95 22.35
CA ASP A 22 -20.95 -9.67 21.27
C ASP A 22 -21.15 -8.16 21.02
N ASP A 23 -20.86 -7.34 22.04
CA ASP A 23 -21.10 -5.90 22.02
C ASP A 23 -19.78 -5.13 22.00
N ILE A 24 -19.13 -5.16 20.83
CA ILE A 24 -17.81 -4.58 20.62
C ILE A 24 -17.93 -3.15 20.12
N TYR A 25 -17.24 -2.24 20.80
CA TYR A 25 -17.15 -0.83 20.44
C TYR A 25 -15.72 -0.45 20.09
N ILE A 26 -15.54 0.43 19.11
CA ILE A 26 -14.21 0.93 18.74
C ILE A 26 -13.99 2.32 19.32
N ILE A 27 -12.82 2.54 19.91
CA ILE A 27 -12.35 3.86 20.34
C ILE A 27 -11.08 4.19 19.56
N PRO A 28 -11.16 5.04 18.51
CA PRO A 28 -9.99 5.41 17.75
C PRO A 28 -9.32 6.67 18.33
N GLU A 29 -7.99 6.67 18.42
CA GLU A 29 -7.19 7.84 18.82
C GLU A 29 -7.20 8.93 17.73
N LYS A 30 -7.38 8.53 16.46
CA LYS A 30 -7.43 9.41 15.28
C LYS A 30 -8.63 9.08 14.38
N ALA A 31 -8.70 9.73 13.22
CA ALA A 31 -9.71 9.41 12.21
C ALA A 31 -9.67 7.91 11.86
N PHE A 32 -10.82 7.26 12.00
CA PHE A 32 -11.03 5.85 11.67
C PHE A 32 -11.04 5.67 10.15
N ALA A 33 -10.18 4.79 9.63
CA ALA A 33 -10.02 4.58 8.20
C ALA A 33 -10.95 3.45 7.68
N LEU A 34 -11.20 3.45 6.37
CA LEU A 34 -11.96 2.38 5.72
C LEU A 34 -11.28 1.01 5.89
N ASP A 35 -9.94 0.98 5.86
CA ASP A 35 -9.16 -0.24 6.03
C ASP A 35 -9.33 -0.86 7.42
N ASP A 36 -9.53 -0.02 8.46
CA ASP A 36 -9.80 -0.49 9.82
C ASP A 36 -11.10 -1.29 9.85
N LEU A 37 -12.17 -0.77 9.23
CA LEU A 37 -13.45 -1.46 9.15
C LEU A 37 -13.38 -2.74 8.32
N ALA A 38 -12.63 -2.70 7.21
CA ALA A 38 -12.48 -3.82 6.29
C ALA A 38 -11.85 -5.04 7.00
N LEU A 39 -10.88 -4.81 7.90
CA LEU A 39 -10.33 -5.85 8.75
C LEU A 39 -11.40 -6.52 9.61
N PHE A 40 -12.13 -5.74 10.40
CA PHE A 40 -13.10 -6.30 11.35
C PHE A 40 -14.19 -7.08 10.63
N LYS A 41 -14.72 -6.55 9.52
CA LYS A 41 -15.69 -7.27 8.68
C LYS A 41 -15.13 -8.60 8.18
N ARG A 42 -13.87 -8.64 7.78
CA ARG A 42 -13.23 -9.85 7.26
C ARG A 42 -12.98 -10.90 8.33
N LEU A 43 -12.70 -10.46 9.55
CA LEU A 43 -12.61 -11.32 10.73
C LEU A 43 -13.98 -11.70 11.30
N ASN A 44 -15.08 -11.29 10.65
CA ASN A 44 -16.46 -11.47 11.11
C ASN A 44 -16.72 -10.87 12.50
N ILE A 45 -16.03 -9.77 12.82
CA ILE A 45 -16.16 -9.05 14.07
C ILE A 45 -17.25 -7.99 13.89
N LYS A 46 -18.35 -8.14 14.64
CA LYS A 46 -19.47 -7.21 14.57
C LYS A 46 -19.24 -6.01 15.47
N ILE A 47 -18.95 -4.87 14.85
CA ILE A 47 -18.80 -3.60 15.55
C ILE A 47 -20.17 -2.98 15.77
N ARG A 48 -20.50 -2.66 17.03
CA ARG A 48 -21.78 -2.04 17.41
C ARG A 48 -21.81 -0.55 17.10
N ALA A 49 -20.74 0.15 17.45
CA ALA A 49 -20.56 1.56 17.19
C ALA A 49 -19.10 1.97 17.35
N ILE A 50 -18.78 3.13 16.79
CA ILE A 50 -17.53 3.85 17.05
C ILE A 50 -17.83 4.89 18.13
N ILE A 51 -17.02 4.93 19.18
CA ILE A 51 -17.11 5.92 20.24
C ILE A 51 -16.12 7.04 19.91
N PHE A 52 -16.63 8.23 19.62
CA PHE A 52 -15.82 9.39 19.26
C PHE A 52 -16.49 10.67 19.76
N ASP A 53 -15.79 11.44 20.60
CA ASP A 53 -16.35 12.64 21.25
C ASP A 53 -16.18 13.94 20.41
N GLY A 54 -15.60 13.85 19.21
CA GLY A 54 -15.45 14.98 18.29
C GLY A 54 -16.71 15.30 17.46
N ASN A 55 -16.64 16.37 16.68
CA ASN A 55 -17.64 16.68 15.66
C ASN A 55 -17.45 15.75 14.46
N ALA A 56 -18.13 14.61 14.46
CA ALA A 56 -18.14 13.65 13.36
C ALA A 56 -19.57 13.44 12.84
N ASP A 57 -19.68 12.86 11.65
CA ASP A 57 -20.94 12.38 11.12
C ASP A 57 -21.61 11.38 12.08
N LYS A 58 -22.93 11.23 11.98
CA LYS A 58 -23.69 10.30 12.85
C LYS A 58 -23.34 8.83 12.60
N GLU A 59 -22.64 8.54 11.52
CA GLU A 59 -22.29 7.20 11.06
C GLU A 59 -21.03 7.29 10.18
N LEU A 60 -20.23 6.23 10.21
CA LEU A 60 -19.07 6.06 9.35
C LEU A 60 -19.12 4.66 8.73
N PHE A 61 -19.26 4.61 7.40
CA PHE A 61 -19.29 3.37 6.62
C PHE A 61 -20.31 2.30 7.09
N GLY A 62 -21.54 2.69 7.47
CA GLY A 62 -22.52 1.73 7.99
C GLY A 62 -22.49 1.53 9.51
N VAL A 63 -21.49 2.09 10.20
CA VAL A 63 -21.30 1.92 11.65
C VAL A 63 -21.66 3.22 12.37
N PRO A 64 -22.62 3.21 13.31
CA PRO A 64 -23.03 4.42 14.00
C PRO A 64 -21.90 4.98 14.85
N ILE A 65 -21.79 6.31 14.90
CA ILE A 65 -20.89 7.02 15.80
C ILE A 65 -21.69 7.55 16.97
N PHE A 66 -21.21 7.29 18.18
CA PHE A 66 -21.81 7.79 19.41
C PHE A 66 -20.78 8.47 20.29
N LYS A 67 -21.23 9.40 21.12
CA LYS A 67 -20.40 9.93 22.21
C LYS A 67 -20.29 8.92 23.33
N MET A 68 -19.20 8.97 24.11
CA MET A 68 -19.04 8.07 25.25
C MET A 68 -20.23 8.18 26.22
N THR A 69 -20.79 9.39 26.36
CA THR A 69 -21.95 9.69 27.21
C THR A 69 -23.27 9.02 26.78
N GLU A 70 -23.35 8.57 25.53
CA GLU A 70 -24.53 7.93 24.96
C GLU A 70 -24.43 6.40 25.02
N VAL A 71 -23.20 5.87 24.93
CA VAL A 71 -22.95 4.42 24.84
C VAL A 71 -22.90 3.75 26.19
N TYR A 72 -22.40 4.40 27.25
CA TYR A 72 -22.20 3.71 28.54
C TYR A 72 -23.49 3.09 29.12
N LYS A 73 -24.67 3.61 28.75
CA LYS A 73 -25.99 3.07 29.15
C LYS A 73 -26.30 1.71 28.53
N LYS A 74 -25.54 1.32 27.50
CA LYS A 74 -25.70 0.07 26.76
C LYS A 74 -24.67 -0.99 27.16
N PHE A 75 -23.70 -0.64 28.02
CA PHE A 75 -22.66 -1.57 28.46
C PHE A 75 -23.24 -2.68 29.34
N ASN A 76 -22.76 -3.89 29.12
CA ASN A 76 -23.13 -5.12 29.82
C ASN A 76 -21.91 -6.05 29.93
N GLU A 77 -22.09 -7.23 30.53
CA GLU A 77 -21.03 -8.22 30.74
C GLU A 77 -20.39 -8.79 29.45
N ARG A 78 -21.09 -8.66 28.31
CA ARG A 78 -20.60 -9.06 26.98
C ARG A 78 -20.05 -7.88 26.18
N THR A 79 -19.91 -6.71 26.80
CA THR A 79 -19.33 -5.52 26.18
C THR A 79 -17.81 -5.57 26.21
N ALA A 80 -17.19 -5.16 25.10
CA ALA A 80 -15.75 -5.02 25.01
C ALA A 80 -15.34 -3.85 24.12
N LEU A 81 -14.10 -3.40 24.29
CA LEU A 81 -13.54 -2.29 23.55
C LEU A 81 -12.43 -2.77 22.62
N ILE A 82 -12.34 -2.17 21.44
CA ILE A 82 -11.14 -2.21 20.61
C ILE A 82 -10.61 -0.79 20.53
N MET A 83 -9.39 -0.58 21.00
CA MET A 83 -8.75 0.74 20.96
C MET A 83 -7.73 0.80 19.84
N LEU A 84 -7.89 1.78 18.96
CA LEU A 84 -6.98 2.01 17.85
C LEU A 84 -6.02 3.16 18.16
N PHE A 85 -4.74 2.86 18.27
CA PHE A 85 -3.69 3.84 18.51
C PHE A 85 -2.90 4.17 17.26
N GLU A 86 -2.33 5.36 17.20
CA GLU A 86 -1.49 5.78 16.07
C GLU A 86 -0.14 5.05 16.07
N LYS A 87 0.45 4.85 17.25
CA LYS A 87 1.76 4.21 17.38
C LYS A 87 1.62 2.74 17.78
N PRO A 88 2.55 1.87 17.34
CA PRO A 88 2.63 0.49 17.82
C PRO A 88 2.72 0.48 19.34
N VAL A 89 1.74 -0.14 19.97
CA VAL A 89 1.72 -0.43 21.40
C VAL A 89 1.90 -1.93 21.58
N PRO A 90 2.48 -2.40 22.70
CA PRO A 90 2.46 -3.82 23.01
C PRO A 90 1.01 -4.31 22.93
N LEU A 91 0.83 -5.50 22.36
CA LEU A 91 -0.46 -6.16 22.35
C LEU A 91 -0.86 -6.42 23.80
N ILE A 92 -1.92 -5.76 24.25
CA ILE A 92 -2.42 -5.94 25.61
C ILE A 92 -3.92 -6.15 25.51
N GLN A 93 -4.35 -7.39 25.75
CA GLN A 93 -5.68 -7.60 26.31
C GLN A 93 -5.65 -7.03 27.72
N THR A 94 -6.28 -5.88 27.90
CA THR A 94 -6.30 -5.15 29.16
C THR A 94 -7.73 -5.01 29.66
N THR A 95 -7.86 -4.45 30.86
CA THR A 95 -9.13 -3.93 31.37
C THR A 95 -9.01 -2.43 31.51
N ILE A 96 -10.01 -1.69 31.02
CA ILE A 96 -10.04 -0.23 31.05
C ILE A 96 -11.16 0.22 31.96
N ASP A 97 -10.80 1.04 32.94
CA ASP A 97 -11.77 1.71 33.79
C ASP A 97 -12.39 2.89 33.04
N VAL A 98 -13.64 2.71 32.60
CA VAL A 98 -14.45 3.78 32.06
C VAL A 98 -15.25 4.43 33.19
N LYS A 99 -15.12 5.75 33.32
CA LYS A 99 -15.91 6.52 34.27
C LYS A 99 -17.33 6.69 33.72
N VAL A 100 -18.31 6.18 34.46
CA VAL A 100 -19.74 6.27 34.14
C VAL A 100 -20.46 7.03 35.26
N PRO A 101 -21.68 7.57 35.06
CA PRO A 101 -22.34 8.40 36.08
C PRO A 101 -22.57 7.72 37.43
N TRP A 102 -22.70 6.38 37.45
CA TRP A 102 -22.90 5.59 38.66
C TRP A 102 -21.61 4.96 39.22
N GLY A 103 -20.43 5.32 38.70
CA GLY A 103 -19.15 4.83 39.23
C GLY A 103 -18.08 4.57 38.18
N LYS A 104 -17.23 3.58 38.43
CA LYS A 104 -16.26 3.06 37.46
C LYS A 104 -16.74 1.72 36.95
N CYS A 105 -16.67 1.52 35.64
CA CYS A 105 -16.94 0.26 34.98
C CYS A 105 -15.65 -0.22 34.32
N SER A 106 -15.21 -1.42 34.65
CA SER A 106 -13.99 -2.01 34.12
C SER A 106 -14.34 -2.89 32.93
N LEU A 107 -13.93 -2.50 31.72
CA LEU A 107 -14.26 -3.20 30.48
C LEU A 107 -13.04 -3.89 29.88
N PRO A 108 -13.19 -5.11 29.35
CA PRO A 108 -12.14 -5.76 28.57
C PRO A 108 -11.86 -4.94 27.30
N ALA A 109 -10.58 -4.74 27.01
CA ALA A 109 -10.14 -3.98 25.85
C ALA A 109 -9.03 -4.70 25.10
N PHE A 110 -9.14 -4.69 23.78
CA PHE A 110 -8.09 -5.11 22.86
C PHE A 110 -7.42 -3.87 22.27
N VAL A 111 -6.13 -3.71 22.52
CA VAL A 111 -5.38 -2.56 22.06
C VAL A 111 -4.55 -2.94 20.84
N ILE A 112 -4.67 -2.17 19.75
CA ILE A 112 -3.97 -2.40 18.49
C ILE A 112 -3.64 -1.08 17.79
N SER A 113 -2.52 -0.99 17.08
CA SER A 113 -2.20 0.19 16.28
C SER A 113 -2.77 0.12 14.86
N GLY A 114 -2.92 1.27 14.20
CA GLY A 114 -3.32 1.32 12.79
C GLY A 114 -2.37 0.53 11.87
N ASP A 115 -1.06 0.58 12.11
CA ASP A 115 -0.09 -0.19 11.33
C ASP A 115 -0.27 -1.71 11.53
N GLU A 116 -0.66 -2.13 12.74
CA GLU A 116 -0.91 -3.54 13.05
C GLU A 116 -2.23 -4.04 12.45
N VAL A 117 -3.28 -3.21 12.47
CA VAL A 117 -4.54 -3.46 11.75
C VAL A 117 -4.27 -3.70 10.28
N LEU A 118 -3.52 -2.81 9.63
CA LEU A 118 -3.12 -2.96 8.23
C LEU A 118 -2.32 -4.24 8.01
N ALA A 119 -1.34 -4.53 8.87
CA ALA A 119 -0.53 -5.75 8.75
C ALA A 119 -1.37 -7.05 8.88
N ILE A 120 -2.39 -7.08 9.74
CA ILE A 120 -3.33 -8.20 9.82
C ILE A 120 -4.21 -8.27 8.57
N TYR A 121 -4.77 -7.14 8.14
CA TYR A 121 -5.64 -7.08 6.97
C TYR A 121 -4.94 -7.61 5.72
N ASP A 122 -3.72 -7.12 5.48
CA ASP A 122 -2.86 -7.50 4.38
C ASP A 122 -2.60 -9.01 4.35
N ARG A 123 -2.34 -9.60 5.51
CA ARG A 123 -2.15 -11.03 5.66
C ARG A 123 -3.40 -11.83 5.34
N LEU A 124 -4.56 -11.43 5.84
CA LEU A 124 -5.82 -12.15 5.56
C LEU A 124 -6.19 -12.04 4.08
N LEU A 125 -5.86 -10.92 3.45
CA LEU A 125 -5.98 -10.75 2.00
C LEU A 125 -5.12 -11.75 1.25
N PHE A 126 -3.87 -11.90 1.67
CA PHE A 126 -2.93 -12.86 1.11
C PHE A 126 -3.40 -14.31 1.21
N LEU A 127 -3.87 -14.76 2.37
CA LEU A 127 -4.34 -16.14 2.55
C LEU A 127 -5.50 -16.48 1.61
N LYS A 128 -6.47 -15.56 1.49
CA LYS A 128 -7.59 -15.73 0.53
C LYS A 128 -7.10 -15.86 -0.91
N TYR A 129 -6.06 -15.12 -1.30
CA TYR A 129 -5.50 -15.22 -2.65
C TYR A 129 -4.79 -16.56 -2.87
N ILE A 130 -4.05 -17.08 -1.88
CA ILE A 130 -3.49 -18.44 -1.98
C ILE A 130 -4.60 -19.45 -2.22
N ASP A 131 -5.68 -19.40 -1.44
CA ASP A 131 -6.78 -20.34 -1.56
C ASP A 131 -7.38 -20.31 -2.98
N MET A 132 -7.58 -19.10 -3.55
CA MET A 132 -8.03 -18.95 -4.94
C MET A 132 -7.07 -19.55 -5.97
N TYR A 133 -5.75 -19.38 -5.80
CA TYR A 133 -4.75 -19.95 -6.73
C TYR A 133 -4.59 -21.46 -6.59
N VAL A 134 -4.81 -22.01 -5.39
CA VAL A 134 -4.83 -23.46 -5.14
C VAL A 134 -6.06 -24.09 -5.79
N GLU A 135 -7.23 -23.44 -5.69
CA GLU A 135 -8.47 -23.87 -6.35
C GLU A 135 -8.36 -23.92 -7.89
N ASP A 136 -7.52 -23.08 -8.50
CA ASP A 136 -7.27 -23.03 -9.95
C ASP A 136 -6.28 -24.12 -10.46
N GLY A 137 -5.89 -25.09 -9.63
CA GLY A 137 -5.17 -26.30 -10.08
C GLY A 137 -3.64 -26.18 -10.19
N LEU A 138 -3.03 -25.18 -9.54
CA LEU A 138 -1.56 -25.04 -9.43
C LEU A 138 -0.98 -25.86 -8.26
N GLU A 139 -1.40 -27.13 -8.11
CA GLU A 139 -1.11 -28.01 -6.97
C GLU A 139 0.38 -28.40 -6.81
N SER A 140 1.25 -28.13 -7.79
CA SER A 140 2.63 -28.63 -7.78
C SER A 140 3.61 -27.81 -6.94
N VAL A 141 3.17 -26.76 -6.23
CA VAL A 141 4.06 -25.89 -5.48
C VAL A 141 4.02 -26.25 -3.99
N ARG A 142 4.85 -27.22 -3.60
CA ARG A 142 5.01 -27.65 -2.21
C ARG A 142 5.45 -26.50 -1.29
N SER A 143 4.82 -26.47 -0.11
CA SER A 143 4.52 -25.29 0.71
C SER A 143 5.50 -25.03 1.87
N ASP A 144 6.79 -25.36 1.73
CA ASP A 144 7.75 -25.11 2.81
C ASP A 144 8.43 -23.75 2.57
N GLY A 145 7.88 -22.71 3.21
CA GLY A 145 8.44 -21.35 3.23
C GLY A 145 8.10 -20.47 2.02
N LEU A 146 7.48 -21.03 0.97
CA LEU A 146 7.01 -20.23 -0.17
C LEU A 146 5.86 -19.28 0.20
N PRO A 147 4.84 -19.68 1.00
CA PRO A 147 3.77 -18.76 1.38
C PRO A 147 4.29 -17.54 2.13
N GLU A 148 5.25 -17.71 3.04
CA GLU A 148 5.82 -16.60 3.83
C GLU A 148 6.73 -15.70 2.99
N ARG A 149 7.43 -16.30 2.03
CA ARG A 149 8.25 -15.61 1.05
C ARG A 149 7.39 -14.81 0.07
N PHE A 150 6.26 -15.38 -0.38
CA PHE A 150 5.26 -14.82 -1.31
C PHE A 150 4.32 -13.80 -0.62
N ALA A 151 4.14 -13.89 0.70
CA ALA A 151 3.36 -12.96 1.54
C ALA A 151 3.94 -11.54 1.59
N ARG A 152 5.25 -11.40 1.42
CA ARG A 152 5.94 -10.09 1.49
C ARG A 152 5.73 -9.19 0.27
N GLY A 153 5.15 -9.72 -0.81
CA GLY A 153 5.15 -9.11 -2.14
C GLY A 153 3.76 -8.89 -2.72
N LEU A 154 2.69 -9.26 -2.01
CA LEU A 154 1.32 -9.26 -2.54
C LEU A 154 0.28 -8.60 -1.64
N THR A 155 0.66 -7.63 -0.81
CA THR A 155 -0.35 -6.65 -0.40
C THR A 155 -0.76 -5.86 -1.64
N ALA A 156 -2.05 -5.89 -2.06
CA ALA A 156 -2.67 -5.14 -3.17
C ALA A 156 -4.19 -5.28 -3.32
N CYS A 157 -4.94 -4.18 -3.20
CA CYS A 157 -6.25 -3.91 -3.84
C CYS A 157 -6.37 -2.36 -4.03
N ALA A 158 -6.79 -1.75 -5.13
CA ALA A 158 -7.76 -2.09 -6.18
C ALA A 158 -7.14 -2.18 -7.61
N ASP A 159 -7.70 -3.08 -8.44
CA ASP A 159 -7.05 -3.91 -9.48
C ASP A 159 -5.79 -4.64 -8.97
N PRO A 160 -5.84 -5.98 -8.78
CA PRO A 160 -4.73 -6.76 -8.21
C PRO A 160 -3.39 -6.62 -8.96
N ARG A 161 -3.37 -6.03 -10.16
CA ARG A 161 -2.17 -5.87 -11.01
C ARG A 161 -1.53 -4.48 -10.94
N PHE A 162 -2.17 -3.46 -10.36
CA PHE A 162 -1.69 -2.07 -10.53
C PHE A 162 -1.62 -1.23 -9.25
N VAL A 163 -1.33 -1.86 -8.12
CA VAL A 163 -1.39 -1.14 -6.83
C VAL A 163 -0.03 -0.63 -6.36
N ASN A 164 0.01 0.66 -6.02
CA ASN A 164 1.11 1.37 -5.38
C ASN A 164 1.16 1.07 -3.87
N PHE A 165 2.01 0.15 -3.43
CA PHE A 165 2.29 -0.01 -1.99
C PHE A 165 3.46 0.83 -1.59
N LYS A 166 3.29 1.82 -0.72
CA LYS A 166 4.39 2.57 -0.08
C LYS A 166 5.22 1.74 0.91
N TYR A 167 4.79 0.53 1.27
CA TYR A 167 5.28 -0.21 2.45
C TYR A 167 5.81 -1.63 2.18
N GLN A 168 5.95 -2.08 0.93
CA GLN A 168 6.57 -3.38 0.67
C GLN A 168 8.08 -3.35 0.92
N LEU A 169 8.50 -4.08 1.96
CA LEU A 169 9.89 -4.53 2.14
C LEU A 169 10.16 -5.65 1.13
N PHE A 170 10.85 -5.31 0.04
CA PHE A 170 11.20 -6.26 -1.00
C PHE A 170 12.24 -7.27 -0.50
N ASP A 171 11.87 -8.54 -0.36
CA ASP A 171 12.82 -9.61 -0.05
C ASP A 171 13.50 -10.09 -1.34
N ARG A 172 14.75 -9.65 -1.54
CA ARG A 172 15.57 -9.96 -2.73
C ARG A 172 15.78 -11.46 -3.00
N ARG A 173 15.54 -12.36 -2.04
CA ARG A 173 16.02 -13.75 -2.10
C ARG A 173 15.00 -14.80 -2.54
N SER A 174 13.74 -14.44 -2.79
CA SER A 174 12.68 -15.45 -2.65
C SER A 174 11.52 -15.42 -3.66
N TYR A 175 11.56 -14.57 -4.68
CA TYR A 175 10.52 -14.52 -5.72
C TYR A 175 11.07 -14.98 -7.06
N PHE A 176 10.29 -15.81 -7.77
CA PHE A 176 10.43 -15.94 -9.21
C PHE A 176 10.09 -14.58 -9.85
N LYS A 177 11.02 -14.02 -10.61
CA LYS A 177 10.83 -12.76 -11.32
C LYS A 177 10.92 -13.09 -12.81
N PRO A 178 9.81 -13.02 -13.57
CA PRO A 178 9.91 -13.16 -15.00
C PRO A 178 10.80 -12.04 -15.52
N THR A 179 11.71 -12.41 -16.40
CA THR A 179 12.62 -11.47 -17.06
C THR A 179 12.09 -11.24 -18.46
N HIS A 180 11.80 -9.99 -18.80
CA HIS A 180 11.36 -9.63 -20.14
C HIS A 180 12.42 -8.80 -20.86
N THR A 181 12.71 -9.18 -22.09
CA THR A 181 13.50 -8.37 -23.02
C THR A 181 12.56 -7.40 -23.74
N LEU A 182 12.60 -6.12 -23.34
CA LEU A 182 11.82 -5.03 -23.91
C LEU A 182 12.76 -3.87 -24.24
N ASP A 183 13.40 -3.97 -25.40
CA ASP A 183 14.48 -3.03 -25.77
C ASP A 183 13.97 -1.72 -26.38
N ASP A 184 12.67 -1.64 -26.70
CA ASP A 184 12.01 -0.47 -27.28
C ASP A 184 11.25 0.37 -26.24
N THR A 185 11.39 0.08 -24.95
CA THR A 185 10.62 0.70 -23.87
C THR A 185 11.54 1.14 -22.74
N ALA A 186 11.32 2.36 -22.24
CA ALA A 186 12.06 2.93 -21.12
C ALA A 186 11.12 3.36 -19.99
N ILE A 187 11.69 3.58 -18.80
CA ILE A 187 10.96 3.96 -17.59
C ILE A 187 11.52 5.29 -17.06
N VAL A 188 10.62 6.25 -16.80
CA VAL A 188 10.90 7.49 -16.07
C VAL A 188 10.18 7.44 -14.72
N ILE A 189 10.96 7.51 -13.64
CA ILE A 189 10.47 7.64 -12.27
C ILE A 189 10.66 9.10 -11.87
N GLN A 190 9.55 9.79 -11.68
CA GLN A 190 9.49 11.24 -11.57
C GLN A 190 9.19 11.71 -10.14
N GLY A 191 9.88 12.75 -9.66
CA GLY A 191 9.50 13.51 -8.48
C GLY A 191 10.51 13.44 -7.33
N PRO A 192 10.11 13.85 -6.12
CA PRO A 192 11.00 13.82 -4.96
C PRO A 192 11.28 12.39 -4.49
N ILE A 193 12.52 12.08 -4.15
CA ILE A 193 12.95 10.77 -3.66
C ILE A 193 12.18 10.42 -2.39
N ALA A 194 11.39 9.34 -2.49
CA ALA A 194 10.74 8.74 -1.34
C ALA A 194 11.75 7.89 -0.55
N TYR A 195 12.34 8.49 0.50
CA TYR A 195 13.33 7.86 1.37
C TYR A 195 12.74 6.90 2.42
N ASN A 196 11.47 7.06 2.77
CA ASN A 196 10.81 6.20 3.74
C ASN A 196 10.91 4.73 3.30
N ASN A 197 11.50 3.88 4.14
CA ASN A 197 11.73 2.45 3.85
C ASN A 197 12.47 2.19 2.52
N ASP A 198 13.37 3.09 2.10
CA ASP A 198 14.10 3.00 0.82
C ASP A 198 13.18 2.83 -0.39
N TYR A 199 12.01 3.46 -0.36
CA TYR A 199 10.93 3.17 -1.30
C TYR A 199 11.33 3.31 -2.77
N THR A 200 11.90 4.45 -3.15
CA THR A 200 12.32 4.71 -4.54
C THR A 200 13.40 3.72 -4.97
N VAL A 201 14.31 3.38 -4.05
CA VAL A 201 15.41 2.45 -4.30
C VAL A 201 14.91 1.05 -4.58
N GLU A 202 14.02 0.54 -3.74
CA GLU A 202 13.45 -0.80 -3.93
C GLU A 202 12.54 -0.86 -5.17
N THR A 203 11.90 0.26 -5.55
CA THR A 203 11.12 0.35 -6.81
C THR A 203 12.00 0.16 -8.03
N PHE A 204 13.08 0.94 -8.20
CA PHE A 204 13.91 0.80 -9.40
C PHE A 204 14.68 -0.53 -9.41
N LYS A 205 15.03 -1.08 -8.24
CA LYS A 205 15.66 -2.41 -8.14
C LYS A 205 14.72 -3.51 -8.63
N LEU A 206 13.44 -3.42 -8.25
CA LEU A 206 12.40 -4.31 -8.76
C LEU A 206 12.31 -4.19 -10.28
N TYR A 207 12.13 -2.99 -10.80
CA TYR A 207 12.00 -2.76 -12.25
C TYR A 207 13.23 -3.24 -13.02
N ARG A 208 14.44 -2.97 -12.53
CA ARG A 208 15.69 -3.48 -13.14
C ARG A 208 15.74 -5.00 -13.15
N SER A 209 15.22 -5.67 -12.12
CA SER A 209 15.20 -7.13 -12.07
C SER A 209 14.18 -7.77 -13.03
N ILE A 210 13.08 -7.09 -13.32
CA ILE A 210 12.05 -7.54 -14.26
C ILE A 210 12.45 -7.21 -15.71
N TYR A 211 13.02 -6.02 -15.92
CA TYR A 211 13.41 -5.49 -17.22
C TYR A 211 14.91 -5.11 -17.24
N PRO A 212 15.83 -6.10 -17.30
CA PRO A 212 17.27 -5.87 -17.21
C PRO A 212 17.83 -4.90 -18.25
N ASN A 213 17.22 -4.85 -19.44
CA ASN A 213 17.71 -4.01 -20.55
C ASN A 213 16.99 -2.67 -20.69
N ALA A 214 15.84 -2.48 -20.03
CA ALA A 214 15.09 -1.24 -20.17
C ALA A 214 15.88 -0.07 -19.58
N PRO A 215 16.02 1.07 -20.28
CA PRO A 215 16.57 2.28 -19.67
C PRO A 215 15.66 2.74 -18.53
N ILE A 216 16.24 2.97 -17.35
CA ILE A 216 15.51 3.47 -16.18
C ILE A 216 16.14 4.79 -15.75
N VAL A 217 15.33 5.83 -15.74
CA VAL A 217 15.72 7.19 -15.33
C VAL A 217 14.96 7.56 -14.08
N VAL A 218 15.66 7.97 -13.03
CA VAL A 218 15.07 8.69 -11.89
C VAL A 218 15.31 10.18 -12.14
N SER A 219 14.22 10.93 -12.31
CA SER A 219 14.24 12.36 -12.57
C SER A 219 13.70 13.09 -11.34
N THR A 220 14.61 13.75 -10.63
CA THR A 220 14.39 14.34 -9.30
C THR A 220 14.98 15.75 -9.22
N TRP A 221 15.01 16.36 -8.04
CA TRP A 221 15.48 17.74 -7.85
C TRP A 221 16.94 17.80 -7.42
N LYS A 222 17.63 18.85 -7.87
CA LYS A 222 19.02 19.12 -7.48
C LYS A 222 19.13 19.32 -5.97
N GLY A 223 20.14 18.67 -5.38
CA GLY A 223 20.39 18.71 -3.94
C GLY A 223 19.55 17.72 -3.12
N GLU A 224 18.62 17.00 -3.74
CA GLU A 224 17.79 16.01 -3.03
C GLU A 224 18.49 14.67 -2.87
N ALA A 225 19.22 14.21 -3.89
CA ALA A 225 19.92 12.94 -3.84
C ALA A 225 21.07 12.98 -2.83
N THR A 226 21.15 11.98 -1.95
CA THR A 226 22.30 11.76 -1.08
C THR A 226 23.44 11.05 -1.82
N SER A 227 24.65 11.09 -1.27
CA SER A 227 25.80 10.34 -1.82
C SER A 227 25.53 8.83 -1.88
N SER A 228 24.79 8.28 -0.91
CA SER A 228 24.38 6.88 -0.90
C SER A 228 23.37 6.59 -2.02
N PHE A 229 22.37 7.45 -2.23
CA PHE A 229 21.41 7.29 -3.32
C PHE A 229 22.09 7.30 -4.69
N ARG A 230 22.98 8.28 -4.95
CA ARG A 230 23.78 8.34 -6.19
C ARG A 230 24.59 7.07 -6.42
N ARG A 231 25.20 6.52 -5.36
CA ARG A 231 25.95 5.26 -5.43
C ARG A 231 25.04 4.10 -5.83
N VAL A 232 23.90 3.94 -5.16
CA VAL A 232 22.96 2.85 -5.45
C VAL A 232 22.39 2.96 -6.87
N CYS A 233 22.11 4.16 -7.38
CA CYS A 233 21.72 4.35 -8.78
C CYS A 233 22.78 3.79 -9.74
N ARG A 234 24.06 4.15 -9.56
CA ARG A 234 25.17 3.64 -10.39
C ARG A 234 25.28 2.12 -10.31
N GLU A 235 25.23 1.55 -9.11
CA GLU A 235 25.33 0.10 -8.90
C GLU A 235 24.19 -0.70 -9.56
N ASN A 236 23.04 -0.08 -9.82
CA ASN A 236 21.87 -0.73 -10.43
C ASN A 236 21.59 -0.24 -11.86
N LEU A 237 22.57 0.44 -12.48
CA LEU A 237 22.47 0.98 -13.85
C LEU A 237 21.23 1.88 -14.02
N ILE A 238 21.00 2.75 -13.03
CA ILE A 238 19.92 3.74 -13.04
C ILE A 238 20.53 5.09 -13.37
N VAL A 239 19.97 5.75 -14.37
CA VAL A 239 20.33 7.14 -14.67
C VAL A 239 19.63 8.07 -13.69
N LEU A 240 20.40 8.89 -13.00
CA LEU A 240 19.87 9.91 -12.10
C LEU A 240 19.97 11.28 -12.76
N LEU A 241 18.84 11.95 -12.93
CA LEU A 241 18.75 13.34 -13.37
C LEU A 241 18.34 14.23 -12.21
N GLU A 242 19.18 15.20 -11.90
CA GLU A 242 18.96 16.19 -10.85
C GLU A 242 18.64 17.54 -11.52
N ASN A 243 17.34 17.84 -11.60
CA ASN A 243 16.83 19.01 -12.30
C ASN A 243 16.79 20.23 -11.37
N GLU A 244 16.93 21.41 -11.95
CA GLU A 244 16.59 22.65 -11.24
C GLU A 244 15.08 22.67 -10.96
N MET A 245 14.70 23.06 -9.75
CA MET A 245 13.29 23.15 -9.37
C MET A 245 12.68 24.43 -9.97
N PRO A 246 11.55 24.34 -10.69
CA PRO A 246 10.83 25.53 -11.15
C PRO A 246 10.48 26.48 -10.00
N GLU A 247 10.66 27.78 -10.22
CA GLU A 247 10.27 28.82 -9.24
C GLU A 247 8.76 28.83 -9.03
N ASP A 248 7.99 28.82 -10.12
CA ASP A 248 6.55 28.63 -10.08
C ASP A 248 6.20 27.14 -10.12
N ARG A 249 5.67 26.64 -9.01
CA ARG A 249 5.22 25.25 -8.87
C ARG A 249 3.89 24.97 -9.57
N GLY A 250 3.11 26.01 -9.87
CA GLY A 250 1.77 25.90 -10.42
C GLY A 250 0.76 25.26 -9.46
N PHE A 251 -0.52 25.27 -9.86
CA PHE A 251 -1.58 24.64 -9.07
C PHE A 251 -1.34 23.14 -8.87
N GLY A 252 -1.46 22.66 -7.64
CA GLY A 252 -1.25 21.25 -7.32
C GLY A 252 0.16 20.72 -7.63
N ASN A 253 1.17 21.59 -7.68
CA ASN A 253 2.54 21.26 -8.09
C ASN A 253 2.63 20.69 -9.52
N VAL A 254 1.73 21.09 -10.42
CA VAL A 254 1.72 20.59 -11.80
C VAL A 254 3.01 20.89 -12.55
N ASN A 255 3.62 22.06 -12.34
CA ASN A 255 4.86 22.43 -13.03
C ASN A 255 6.03 21.55 -12.56
N LEU A 256 6.05 21.17 -11.27
CA LEU A 256 7.03 20.21 -10.76
C LEU A 256 6.91 18.87 -11.46
N GLN A 257 5.69 18.38 -11.66
CA GLN A 257 5.44 17.11 -12.35
C GLN A 257 5.79 17.18 -13.84
N LEU A 258 5.47 18.29 -14.49
CA LEU A 258 5.79 18.53 -15.90
C LEU A 258 7.30 18.59 -16.12
N GLU A 259 8.02 19.39 -15.35
CA GLU A 259 9.46 19.60 -15.54
C GLU A 259 10.23 18.29 -15.38
N SER A 260 10.06 17.62 -14.23
CA SER A 260 10.75 16.36 -13.95
C SER A 260 10.36 15.23 -14.92
N SER A 261 9.10 15.16 -15.38
CA SER A 261 8.70 14.19 -16.43
C SER A 261 9.34 14.51 -17.78
N LEU A 262 9.31 15.79 -18.18
CA LEU A 262 9.79 16.24 -19.48
C LEU A 262 11.30 16.02 -19.63
N GLN A 263 12.09 16.33 -18.60
CA GLN A 263 13.54 16.13 -18.65
C GLN A 263 13.90 14.65 -18.74
N GLY A 264 13.20 13.78 -17.99
CA GLY A 264 13.37 12.33 -18.11
C GLY A 264 13.06 11.80 -19.51
N VAL A 265 11.95 12.23 -20.11
CA VAL A 265 11.56 11.83 -21.48
C VAL A 265 12.55 12.38 -22.52
N LYS A 266 12.98 13.63 -22.40
CA LYS A 266 13.99 14.23 -23.29
C LYS A 266 15.30 13.45 -23.24
N PHE A 267 15.77 13.11 -22.03
CA PHE A 267 16.97 12.31 -21.84
C PHE A 267 16.85 10.96 -22.55
N ILE A 268 15.76 10.23 -22.35
CA ILE A 268 15.52 8.94 -23.01
C ILE A 268 15.56 9.09 -24.53
N ARG A 269 14.84 10.08 -25.06
CA ARG A 269 14.76 10.34 -26.50
C ARG A 269 16.13 10.65 -27.12
N GLN A 270 17.01 11.30 -26.37
CA GLN A 270 18.34 11.71 -26.85
C GLN A 270 19.39 10.61 -26.70
N ASN A 271 19.24 9.69 -25.76
CA ASN A 271 20.29 8.75 -25.35
C ASN A 271 19.93 7.27 -25.55
N THR A 272 18.73 6.96 -26.05
CA THR A 272 18.24 5.59 -26.20
C THR A 272 17.45 5.42 -27.49
N SER A 273 17.26 4.18 -27.92
CA SER A 273 16.37 3.82 -29.04
C SER A 273 14.92 3.54 -28.60
N ALA A 274 14.56 3.84 -27.35
CA ALA A 274 13.24 3.54 -26.82
C ALA A 274 12.15 4.31 -27.59
N LYS A 275 11.10 3.59 -27.98
CA LYS A 275 9.93 4.11 -28.68
C LYS A 275 8.80 4.44 -27.71
N PHE A 276 8.74 3.72 -26.59
CA PHE A 276 7.74 3.89 -25.54
C PHE A 276 8.40 4.32 -24.23
N VAL A 277 7.67 5.13 -23.45
CA VAL A 277 8.09 5.52 -22.11
C VAL A 277 6.94 5.27 -21.14
N LEU A 278 7.21 4.48 -20.09
CA LEU A 278 6.37 4.46 -18.90
C LEU A 278 6.82 5.58 -17.96
N LYS A 279 5.89 6.42 -17.51
CA LYS A 279 6.13 7.40 -16.45
C LYS A 279 5.44 6.96 -15.18
N THR A 280 6.16 6.91 -14.07
CA THR A 280 5.62 6.72 -12.71
C THR A 280 6.13 7.81 -11.78
N ARG A 281 5.51 8.00 -10.62
CA ARG A 281 6.10 8.84 -9.56
C ARG A 281 7.12 8.04 -8.72
N THR A 282 8.03 8.74 -8.05
CA THR A 282 8.98 8.17 -7.07
C THR A 282 8.32 7.50 -5.87
N ASP A 283 7.10 7.94 -5.51
CA ASP A 283 6.27 7.37 -4.46
C ASP A 283 5.23 6.37 -4.98
N GLN A 284 5.43 5.87 -6.19
CA GLN A 284 4.63 4.85 -6.87
C GLN A 284 5.49 3.65 -7.28
N ARG A 285 4.89 2.46 -7.27
CA ARG A 285 5.47 1.18 -7.72
C ARG A 285 4.37 0.32 -8.31
N ILE A 286 4.61 -0.23 -9.50
CA ILE A 286 3.76 -1.24 -10.11
C ILE A 286 4.33 -2.61 -9.74
N ASN A 287 3.54 -3.41 -9.04
CA ASN A 287 3.97 -4.73 -8.53
C ASN A 287 3.69 -5.89 -9.50
N TYR A 288 3.07 -5.64 -10.66
CA TYR A 288 2.77 -6.68 -11.65
C TYR A 288 3.89 -6.87 -12.66
N PHE A 289 4.53 -8.04 -12.68
CA PHE A 289 5.80 -8.20 -13.39
C PHE A 289 5.72 -7.94 -14.91
N ASP A 290 4.59 -8.19 -15.55
CA ASP A 290 4.45 -8.03 -17.01
C ASP A 290 3.86 -6.65 -17.40
N PHE A 291 3.92 -5.64 -16.52
CA PHE A 291 3.22 -4.37 -16.70
C PHE A 291 3.56 -3.66 -18.02
N LEU A 292 4.83 -3.64 -18.46
CA LEU A 292 5.20 -3.01 -19.73
C LEU A 292 4.62 -3.75 -20.93
N VAL A 293 4.62 -5.09 -20.89
CA VAL A 293 4.02 -5.93 -21.93
C VAL A 293 2.51 -5.65 -22.01
N TYR A 294 1.86 -5.62 -20.85
CA TYR A 294 0.43 -5.31 -20.74
C TYR A 294 0.09 -3.94 -21.34
N PHE A 295 0.78 -2.87 -20.96
CA PHE A 295 0.50 -1.53 -21.51
C PHE A 295 0.76 -1.43 -23.01
N LYS A 296 1.82 -2.06 -23.51
CA LYS A 296 2.07 -2.10 -24.96
C LYS A 296 0.96 -2.83 -25.70
N ASN A 297 0.45 -3.93 -25.14
CA ASN A 297 -0.66 -4.65 -25.73
C ASN A 297 -1.93 -3.81 -25.73
N LEU A 298 -2.19 -3.01 -24.68
CA LEU A 298 -3.30 -2.06 -24.68
C LEU A 298 -3.18 -1.01 -25.81
N LEU A 299 -1.99 -0.44 -26.04
CA LEU A 299 -1.80 0.51 -27.15
C LEU A 299 -2.08 -0.13 -28.52
N LYS A 300 -1.67 -1.40 -28.70
CA LYS A 300 -1.92 -2.15 -29.93
C LYS A 300 -3.38 -2.55 -30.11
N THR A 301 -4.04 -3.00 -29.05
CA THR A 301 -5.44 -3.45 -29.07
C THR A 301 -6.39 -2.28 -29.29
N PHE A 302 -6.05 -1.10 -28.77
CA PHE A 302 -6.85 0.11 -28.90
C PHE A 302 -6.09 1.17 -29.70
N PRO A 303 -5.90 1.01 -31.02
CA PRO A 303 -5.24 2.04 -31.82
C PRO A 303 -6.09 3.34 -31.87
N PRO A 304 -5.47 4.50 -32.13
CA PRO A 304 -6.23 5.72 -32.41
C PRO A 304 -7.14 5.53 -33.63
N LYS A 305 -8.28 6.22 -33.64
CA LYS A 305 -9.21 6.21 -34.78
C LYS A 305 -9.10 7.51 -35.56
N GLY A 306 -8.94 7.41 -36.88
CA GLY A 306 -8.79 8.55 -37.80
C GLY A 306 -7.40 9.20 -37.78
N ASP A 307 -7.23 10.25 -38.58
CA ASP A 307 -5.89 10.72 -38.98
C ASP A 307 -5.33 11.82 -38.07
N ARG A 308 -6.11 12.27 -37.08
CA ARG A 308 -5.77 13.39 -36.19
C ARG A 308 -4.94 12.97 -34.97
N LEU A 309 -4.94 11.69 -34.62
CA LEU A 309 -4.26 11.15 -33.44
C LEU A 309 -3.21 10.13 -33.88
N ARG A 310 -1.95 10.38 -33.53
CA ARG A 310 -0.84 9.48 -33.90
C ARG A 310 -0.74 8.27 -32.98
N GLU A 311 -0.92 8.46 -31.68
CA GLU A 311 -0.78 7.42 -30.66
C GLU A 311 -1.69 7.72 -29.45
N ARG A 312 -1.84 6.74 -28.55
CA ARG A 312 -2.58 6.91 -27.28
C ARG A 312 -1.65 7.07 -26.08
N ILE A 313 -2.15 7.79 -25.08
CA ILE A 313 -1.60 7.78 -23.73
C ILE A 313 -2.50 6.88 -22.88
N ILE A 314 -1.91 5.93 -22.17
CA ILE A 314 -2.61 5.11 -21.19
C ILE A 314 -2.43 5.76 -19.82
N LEU A 315 -3.54 6.01 -19.14
CA LEU A 315 -3.57 6.51 -17.78
C LEU A 315 -4.14 5.42 -16.89
N ILE A 316 -3.49 5.20 -15.74
CA ILE A 316 -4.00 4.34 -14.68
C ILE A 316 -4.26 5.26 -13.51
N ASP A 317 -5.52 5.32 -13.10
CA ASP A 317 -5.92 6.02 -11.90
C ASP A 317 -6.35 5.00 -10.84
N LYS A 318 -6.16 5.35 -9.58
CA LYS A 318 -6.75 4.59 -8.48
C LYS A 318 -8.22 5.02 -8.42
N GLU A 319 -9.17 4.10 -8.53
CA GLU A 319 -10.57 4.43 -8.21
C GLU A 319 -10.60 5.05 -6.81
N SER A 320 -11.10 6.28 -6.75
CA SER A 320 -11.14 7.18 -5.59
C SER A 320 -12.00 6.66 -4.45
#